data_AF-A0A6B2XLC7-F1
#
_entry.id   AF-A0A6B2XLC7-F1
#
_cell.length_a   1.000
_cell.length_b   1.000
_cell.length_c   1.000
_cell.angle_alpha   90.00
_cell.angle_beta   90.00
_cell.angle_gamma   90.00
#
_symmetry.space_group_name_H-M   'P 1'
#
loop_
_entity.id
_entity.type
_entity.pdbx_description
1 polymer ?
#
loop_
_entity_poly.entity_id
_entity_poly.type
_entity_poly.pdbx_seq_one_letter_code
_entity_poly.pdbx_strand_id
1 'polypeptide(L)'
;NASPDFPKDTVLGGAHLAPFGSGSHMRGIPGDYYSPSRFVRAAYVNAHYPAKDGEEENVSRAFHTLQQVAMVEGSAAMGTGEFEITVYTGLFSSRTSTYYWNTYEDPAVRSVAMTDHATDGSELVLL
;
A
#
# COMPACT_ATOMS: atom_id res chain seq x y z
N ASN A 1 -5.22 -20.46 -4.81
CA ASN A 1 -5.66 -19.66 -3.65
C ASN A 1 -4.80 -18.42 -3.55
N ALA A 2 -5.30 -17.36 -4.18
CA ALA A 2 -4.83 -15.97 -4.12
C ALA A 2 -5.95 -15.14 -4.78
N SER A 3 -7.16 -15.25 -4.24
CA SER A 3 -8.36 -14.60 -4.76
C SER A 3 -9.05 -13.79 -3.65
N PRO A 4 -9.68 -12.65 -3.99
CA PRO A 4 -10.48 -11.87 -3.05
C PRO A 4 -11.84 -12.50 -2.73
N ASP A 5 -12.24 -13.54 -3.46
CA ASP A 5 -13.59 -14.11 -3.38
C ASP A 5 -13.85 -14.81 -2.05
N PHE A 6 -15.08 -14.74 -1.56
CA PHE A 6 -15.52 -15.53 -0.42
C PHE A 6 -15.63 -17.01 -0.82
N PRO A 7 -14.93 -17.95 -0.13
CA PRO A 7 -15.07 -19.37 -0.41
C PRO A 7 -16.47 -19.88 -0.14
N LYS A 8 -16.89 -20.85 -0.94
CA LYS A 8 -18.06 -21.67 -0.62
C LYS A 8 -17.68 -22.73 0.40
N ASP A 9 -18.66 -23.16 1.17
CA ASP A 9 -18.55 -24.35 2.00
C ASP A 9 -18.13 -25.55 1.14
N THR A 10 -17.30 -26.43 1.70
CA THR A 10 -16.85 -27.64 1.02
C THR A 10 -16.93 -28.85 1.92
N VAL A 11 -17.17 -30.02 1.34
CA VAL A 11 -17.19 -31.28 2.07
C VAL A 11 -15.96 -32.08 1.67
N LEU A 12 -15.14 -32.44 2.65
CA LEU A 12 -13.96 -33.27 2.47
C LEU A 12 -14.15 -34.57 3.25
N GLY A 13 -14.46 -35.66 2.55
CA GLY A 13 -14.88 -36.91 3.18
C GLY A 13 -16.20 -36.71 3.92
N GLY A 14 -16.20 -36.95 5.24
CA GLY A 14 -17.35 -36.70 6.13
C GLY A 14 -17.33 -35.34 6.83
N ALA A 15 -16.30 -34.51 6.62
CA ALA A 15 -16.15 -33.23 7.30
C ALA A 15 -16.72 -32.08 6.45
N HIS A 16 -17.55 -31.25 7.07
CA HIS A 16 -18.04 -30.01 6.49
C HIS A 16 -17.11 -28.85 6.87
N LEU A 17 -16.52 -28.20 5.88
CA LEU A 17 -15.59 -27.09 6.05
C LEU A 17 -16.26 -25.81 5.59
N ALA A 18 -16.55 -24.92 6.53
CA ALA A 18 -17.06 -23.58 6.28
C ALA A 18 -15.99 -22.53 6.59
N PRO A 19 -15.89 -21.44 5.83
CA PRO A 19 -14.98 -20.35 6.14
C PRO A 19 -15.40 -19.61 7.42
N PHE A 20 -14.41 -19.21 8.22
CA PHE A 20 -14.67 -18.34 9.37
C PHE A 20 -15.10 -16.92 8.99
N GLY A 21 -14.76 -16.49 7.76
CA GLY A 21 -15.06 -15.15 7.27
C GLY A 21 -14.29 -14.79 6.00
N SER A 22 -14.28 -13.49 5.69
CA SER A 22 -13.56 -12.90 4.56
C SER A 22 -12.04 -13.10 4.65
N GLY A 23 -11.36 -13.09 3.50
CA GLY A 23 -9.89 -13.20 3.42
C GLY A 23 -9.35 -14.64 3.43
N SER A 24 -10.22 -15.63 3.60
CA SER A 24 -9.85 -17.05 3.58
C SER A 24 -9.21 -17.51 2.26
N HIS A 25 -9.66 -17.00 1.10
CA HIS A 25 -9.05 -17.27 -0.21
C HIS A 25 -7.79 -16.44 -0.52
N MET A 26 -7.51 -15.39 0.26
CA MET A 26 -6.25 -14.66 0.21
C MET A 26 -5.12 -15.43 0.91
N ARG A 27 -5.45 -16.51 1.65
CA ARG A 27 -4.46 -17.37 2.33
C ARG A 27 -3.44 -17.88 1.32
N GLY A 28 -2.16 -17.64 1.62
CA GLY A 28 -1.03 -17.95 0.74
C GLY A 28 -0.26 -16.70 0.30
N ILE A 29 -0.87 -15.50 0.38
CA ILE A 29 -0.13 -14.25 0.22
C ILE A 29 0.85 -14.08 1.39
N PRO A 30 2.16 -13.86 1.12
CA PRO A 30 3.18 -13.79 2.17
C PRO A 30 3.03 -12.50 2.99
N GLY A 31 3.26 -12.62 4.31
CA GLY A 31 2.99 -11.60 5.34
C GLY A 31 4.23 -10.87 5.88
N ASP A 32 5.43 -11.34 5.58
CA ASP A 32 6.70 -10.76 6.04
C ASP A 32 7.18 -9.56 5.19
N TYR A 33 8.22 -8.87 5.66
CA TYR A 33 8.78 -7.67 5.00
C TYR A 33 9.88 -7.96 3.97
N TYR A 34 10.16 -9.24 3.66
CA TYR A 34 11.16 -9.58 2.66
C TYR A 34 10.77 -9.01 1.29
N SER A 35 11.75 -8.60 0.49
CA SER A 35 11.51 -7.89 -0.78
C SER A 35 10.55 -8.65 -1.73
N PRO A 36 10.77 -9.95 -2.03
CA PRO A 36 9.81 -10.77 -2.77
C PRO A 36 8.41 -10.83 -2.14
N SER A 37 8.30 -10.93 -0.81
CA SER A 37 7.02 -11.00 -0.10
C SER A 37 6.23 -9.70 -0.25
N ARG A 38 6.90 -8.55 -0.10
CA ARG A 38 6.31 -7.23 -0.34
C ARG A 38 5.87 -7.07 -1.80
N PHE A 39 6.69 -7.51 -2.76
CA PHE A 39 6.32 -7.48 -4.17
C PHE A 39 5.03 -8.26 -4.44
N VAL A 40 4.93 -9.50 -3.95
CA VAL A 40 3.72 -10.34 -4.13
C VAL A 40 2.49 -9.68 -3.50
N ARG A 41 2.63 -9.16 -2.28
CA ARG A 41 1.51 -8.52 -1.57
C ARG A 41 1.06 -7.24 -2.27
N ALA A 42 1.99 -6.35 -2.64
CA ALA A 42 1.69 -5.11 -3.36
C ALA A 42 1.03 -5.38 -4.71
N ALA A 43 1.53 -6.35 -5.48
CA ALA A 43 0.93 -6.75 -6.75
C ALA A 43 -0.50 -7.27 -6.56
N TYR A 44 -0.71 -8.14 -5.55
CA TYR A 44 -2.04 -8.66 -5.22
C TYR A 44 -3.01 -7.55 -4.85
N VAL A 45 -2.65 -6.66 -3.91
CA VAL A 45 -3.58 -5.62 -3.46
C VAL A 45 -3.86 -4.60 -4.56
N ASN A 46 -2.85 -4.21 -5.35
CA ASN A 46 -3.03 -3.28 -6.46
C ASN A 46 -3.95 -3.83 -7.56
N ALA A 47 -3.77 -5.12 -7.91
CA ALA A 47 -4.55 -5.77 -8.97
C ALA A 47 -6.02 -5.99 -8.59
N HIS A 48 -6.33 -6.17 -7.31
CA HIS A 48 -7.69 -6.40 -6.82
C HIS A 48 -8.37 -5.14 -6.27
N TYR A 49 -7.64 -4.03 -6.09
CA TYR A 49 -8.24 -2.75 -5.72
C TYR A 49 -9.06 -2.22 -6.90
N PRO A 50 -10.38 -1.95 -6.75
CA PRO A 50 -11.21 -1.42 -7.83
C PRO A 50 -10.67 -0.11 -8.43
N ALA A 51 -10.82 0.05 -9.74
CA ALA A 51 -10.52 1.32 -10.39
C ALA A 51 -11.36 2.45 -9.76
N LYS A 52 -10.75 3.64 -9.66
CA LYS A 52 -11.36 4.84 -9.11
C LYS A 52 -11.28 5.96 -10.13
N ASP A 53 -12.30 6.81 -10.14
CA ASP A 53 -12.39 7.90 -11.08
C ASP A 53 -11.98 9.23 -10.45
N GLY A 54 -12.15 9.42 -9.13
CA GLY A 54 -11.84 10.66 -8.42
C GLY A 54 -10.35 10.84 -8.08
N GLU A 55 -9.95 12.08 -7.77
CA GLU A 55 -8.58 12.40 -7.29
C GLU A 55 -8.35 11.85 -5.90
N GLU A 56 -9.19 12.29 -4.97
CA GLU A 56 -9.14 11.86 -3.57
C GLU A 56 -9.22 10.33 -3.44
N GLU A 57 -10.10 9.68 -4.21
CA GLU A 57 -10.22 8.23 -4.21
C GLU A 57 -8.96 7.51 -4.74
N ASN A 58 -8.30 8.05 -5.77
CA ASN A 58 -7.07 7.45 -6.30
C ASN A 58 -5.87 7.68 -5.38
N VAL A 59 -5.79 8.86 -4.75
CA VAL A 59 -4.78 9.14 -3.71
C VAL A 59 -4.98 8.19 -2.53
N SER A 60 -6.22 8.06 -2.03
CA SER A 60 -6.57 7.10 -0.96
C SER A 60 -6.23 5.65 -1.35
N ARG A 61 -6.60 5.23 -2.57
CA ARG A 61 -6.27 3.92 -3.13
C ARG A 61 -4.76 3.64 -3.10
N ALA A 62 -3.96 4.58 -3.56
CA ALA A 62 -2.51 4.43 -3.65
C ALA A 62 -1.85 4.37 -2.26
N PHE A 63 -2.25 5.24 -1.32
CA PHE A 63 -1.77 5.17 0.06
C PHE A 63 -2.16 3.85 0.75
N HIS A 64 -3.42 3.42 0.64
CA HIS A 64 -3.84 2.13 1.21
C HIS A 64 -3.09 0.95 0.60
N THR A 65 -2.76 1.01 -0.69
CA THR A 65 -1.97 -0.03 -1.38
C THR A 65 -0.55 -0.09 -0.83
N LEU A 66 0.14 1.05 -0.72
CA LEU A 66 1.52 1.10 -0.21
C LEU A 66 1.60 0.78 1.29
N GLN A 67 0.58 1.13 2.07
CA GLN A 67 0.51 0.81 3.49
C GLN A 67 0.50 -0.70 3.78
N GLN A 68 0.04 -1.54 2.84
CA GLN A 68 0.06 -3.01 2.99
C GLN A 68 1.48 -3.59 3.06
N VAL A 69 2.47 -2.83 2.61
CA VAL A 69 3.88 -3.24 2.53
C VAL A 69 4.82 -2.27 3.26
N ALA A 70 4.26 -1.29 3.98
CA ALA A 70 5.03 -0.34 4.79
C ALA A 70 5.68 -1.05 5.98
N MET A 71 6.96 -0.80 6.20
CA MET A 71 7.75 -1.45 7.24
C MET A 71 7.54 -0.74 8.58
N VAL A 72 7.15 -1.53 9.59
CA VAL A 72 6.89 -1.07 10.95
C VAL A 72 8.14 -1.29 11.80
N GLU A 73 8.50 -0.29 12.60
CA GLU A 73 9.62 -0.36 13.54
C GLU A 73 9.59 -1.64 14.38
N GLY A 74 10.77 -2.23 14.61
CA GLY A 74 10.91 -3.47 15.37
C GLY A 74 10.64 -4.76 14.58
N SER A 75 10.17 -4.68 13.34
CA SER A 75 9.70 -5.86 12.61
C SER A 75 10.74 -6.52 11.70
N ALA A 76 11.74 -5.77 11.24
CA ALA A 76 12.78 -6.28 10.34
C ALA A 76 14.11 -5.56 10.61
N ALA A 77 15.03 -6.26 11.30
CA ALA A 77 16.36 -5.73 11.57
C ALA A 77 17.23 -5.80 10.31
N MET A 78 17.97 -4.73 10.06
CA MET A 78 19.04 -4.67 9.07
C MET A 78 20.30 -5.37 9.61
N GLY A 79 21.29 -5.57 8.73
CA GLY A 79 22.59 -6.12 9.13
C GLY A 79 23.34 -5.26 10.16
N THR A 80 22.95 -4.00 10.32
CA THR A 80 23.49 -3.06 11.33
C THR A 80 22.89 -3.25 12.72
N GLY A 81 21.79 -4.01 12.84
CA GLY A 81 21.02 -4.16 14.09
C GLY A 81 19.93 -3.12 14.29
N GLU A 82 19.90 -2.05 13.47
CA GLU A 82 18.78 -1.11 13.42
C GLU A 82 17.59 -1.72 12.67
N PHE A 83 16.39 -1.20 12.90
CA PHE A 83 15.18 -1.66 12.21
C PHE A 83 14.89 -0.81 10.98
N GLU A 84 14.62 -1.47 9.85
CA GLU A 84 14.17 -0.78 8.65
C GLU A 84 12.70 -0.36 8.81
N ILE A 85 12.41 0.89 8.45
CA ILE A 85 11.07 1.49 8.51
C ILE A 85 10.71 2.15 7.18
N THR A 86 9.42 2.29 6.88
CA THR A 86 8.97 3.18 5.82
C THR A 86 8.99 4.62 6.33
N VAL A 87 10.12 5.30 6.15
CA VAL A 87 10.36 6.69 6.59
C VAL A 87 9.34 7.69 6.00
N TYR A 88 8.94 7.52 4.74
CA TYR A 88 7.93 8.34 4.10
C TYR A 88 7.21 7.55 3.00
N THR A 89 5.99 7.97 2.66
CA THR A 89 5.27 7.50 1.47
C THR A 89 4.93 8.70 0.60
N GLY A 90 5.33 8.67 -0.67
CA GLY A 90 5.09 9.75 -1.64
C GLY A 90 4.32 9.27 -2.86
N LEU A 91 3.44 10.11 -3.38
CA LEU A 91 2.63 9.85 -4.57
C LEU A 91 2.64 11.07 -5.48
N PHE A 92 2.61 10.83 -6.79
CA PHE A 92 2.40 11.88 -7.78
C PHE A 92 1.12 11.61 -8.56
N SER A 93 0.29 12.65 -8.70
CA SER A 93 -0.86 12.64 -9.60
C SER A 93 -0.58 13.51 -10.80
N SER A 94 -0.56 12.90 -11.98
CA SER A 94 -0.42 13.62 -13.25
C SER A 94 -1.68 14.38 -13.65
N ARG A 95 -2.85 14.03 -13.10
CA ARG A 95 -4.11 14.72 -13.41
C ARG A 95 -4.14 16.13 -12.83
N THR A 96 -3.65 16.28 -11.61
CA THR A 96 -3.66 17.53 -10.83
C THR A 96 -2.27 18.14 -10.70
N SER A 97 -1.24 17.50 -11.29
CA SER A 97 0.17 17.86 -11.12
C SER A 97 0.53 18.07 -9.65
N THR A 98 0.01 17.21 -8.77
CA THR A 98 0.13 17.34 -7.32
C THR A 98 0.98 16.21 -6.76
N TYR A 99 1.93 16.57 -5.89
CA TYR A 99 2.69 15.62 -5.10
C TYR A 99 2.07 15.50 -3.72
N TYR A 100 1.78 14.27 -3.29
CA TYR A 100 1.22 13.95 -1.98
C TYR A 100 2.25 13.17 -1.16
N TRP A 101 2.31 13.39 0.15
CA TRP A 101 3.18 12.61 1.01
C TRP A 101 2.66 12.53 2.44
N ASN A 102 3.13 11.52 3.17
CA ASN A 102 3.12 11.48 4.63
C ASN A 102 4.44 10.89 5.14
N THR A 103 4.69 10.99 6.44
CA THR A 103 5.88 10.40 7.07
C THR A 103 5.48 9.31 8.05
N TYR A 104 6.48 8.57 8.55
CA TYR A 104 6.25 7.58 9.60
C TYR A 104 5.65 8.22 10.87
N GLU A 105 6.10 9.42 11.22
CA GLU A 105 5.70 10.15 12.42
C GLU A 105 4.37 10.91 12.26
N ASP A 106 4.09 11.41 11.06
CA ASP A 106 2.85 12.14 10.74
C ASP A 106 2.16 11.47 9.55
N PRO A 107 1.14 10.62 9.81
CA PRO A 107 0.42 9.93 8.75
C PRO A 107 -0.54 10.84 7.98
N ALA A 108 -0.74 12.09 8.41
CA ALA A 108 -1.59 13.05 7.70
C ALA A 108 -1.03 13.30 6.30
N VAL A 109 -1.85 13.09 5.28
CA VAL A 109 -1.46 13.33 3.89
C VAL A 109 -1.35 14.83 3.67
N ARG A 110 -0.13 15.26 3.34
CA ARG A 110 0.19 16.61 2.88
C ARG A 110 0.29 16.60 1.37
N SER A 111 0.13 17.77 0.75
CA SER A 111 0.21 17.90 -0.70
C SER A 111 0.71 19.26 -1.14
N VAL A 112 1.33 19.29 -2.32
CA VAL A 112 1.68 20.52 -3.03
C VAL A 112 1.37 20.35 -4.52
N ALA A 113 0.63 21.30 -5.09
CA ALA A 113 0.41 21.34 -6.52
C ALA A 113 1.58 22.06 -7.19
N MET A 114 2.15 21.46 -8.23
CA MET A 114 3.23 22.08 -8.99
C MET A 114 2.80 23.42 -9.62
N THR A 115 1.50 23.59 -9.88
CA THR A 115 0.90 24.82 -10.41
C THR A 115 0.93 25.99 -9.42
N ASP A 116 1.18 25.73 -8.14
CA ASP A 116 1.30 26.77 -7.11
C ASP A 116 2.69 27.44 -7.11
N HIS A 117 3.60 26.95 -7.95
CA HIS A 117 4.98 27.42 -8.06
C HIS A 117 5.34 27.84 -9.48
N ALA A 118 6.26 28.81 -9.60
CA ALA A 118 6.77 29.26 -10.89
C ALA A 118 7.62 28.16 -11.54
N THR A 119 7.29 27.80 -12.79
CA THR A 119 7.96 26.72 -13.53
C THR A 119 9.24 27.15 -14.24
N ASP A 120 9.53 28.46 -14.26
CA ASP A 120 10.69 29.09 -14.92
C ASP A 120 11.71 29.65 -13.91
N GLY A 121 11.57 29.32 -12.63
CA GLY A 121 12.50 29.72 -11.58
C GLY A 121 13.89 29.11 -11.77
N SER A 122 14.93 29.85 -11.34
CA SER A 122 16.33 29.39 -11.33
C SER A 122 16.79 28.84 -9.98
N GLU A 123 15.94 28.93 -8.96
CA GLU A 123 16.25 28.55 -7.57
C GLU A 123 15.35 27.41 -7.11
N LEU A 124 15.88 26.53 -6.25
CA LEU A 124 15.10 25.45 -5.66
C LEU A 124 14.15 26.00 -4.59
N VAL A 125 12.87 25.63 -4.69
CA VAL A 125 11.88 25.90 -3.64
C VAL A 125 11.92 24.75 -2.62
N LEU A 126 12.14 25.09 -1.35
CA LEU A 126 12.06 24.16 -0.21
C LEU A 126 10.75 24.40 0.54
N LEU A 127 10.00 23.32 0.80
CA LEU A 127 8.68 23.32 1.42
C LEU A 127 8.69 22.63 2.77
#